data_AF-A0A225VTG8-F1
#
_entry.id   AF-A0A225VTG8-F1
#
_cell.length_a   1.000
_cell.length_b   1.000
_cell.length_c   1.000
_cell.angle_alpha   90.00
_cell.angle_beta   90.00
_cell.angle_gamma   90.00
#
_symmetry.space_group_name_H-M   'P 1'
#
loop_
_entity.id
_entity.type
_entity.pdbx_description
1 polymer ?
#
loop_
_entity_poly.entity_id
_entity_poly.type
_entity_poly.pdbx_seq_one_letter_code
_entity_poly.pdbx_strand_id
1 'polypeptide(L)'
;MGKAPSPSKKGNGHIGTSTRSDSVSTVFDDVDDEVSSIPPRVESTIVSRETATHHAFAKSRKEDFVYAPTSHYLHILNDHCQWDHEARSPLLVVVGQPGDGKSALLANWAEERRCSIKGGRELIYEHYCGCSYDSVKLSLFLFRFMNQLKISYNLRDFELPHEHEEEKLKFSFSRCLEAAIRKGEHTKRKRYEPLVLAYEC
;
A
#
# COMPACT_ATOMS: atom_id res chain seq x y z
N MET A 1 -2.75 53.40 -23.19
CA MET A 1 -3.11 53.40 -21.75
C MET A 1 -1.90 52.90 -20.97
N GLY A 2 -1.09 53.83 -20.47
CA GLY A 2 0.23 53.57 -19.88
C GLY A 2 0.20 53.51 -18.36
N LYS A 3 0.90 52.50 -17.82
CA LYS A 3 1.93 52.52 -16.74
C LYS A 3 2.09 53.85 -15.95
N ALA A 4 2.36 53.90 -14.64
CA ALA A 4 2.63 52.90 -13.60
C ALA A 4 2.64 53.63 -12.21
N PRO A 5 3.38 53.24 -11.15
CA PRO A 5 2.85 53.07 -9.79
C PRO A 5 3.48 54.03 -8.76
N SER A 6 3.07 53.94 -7.48
CA SER A 6 3.89 54.30 -6.31
C SER A 6 3.28 53.72 -5.03
N PRO A 7 4.11 53.16 -4.13
CA PRO A 7 4.00 53.53 -2.73
C PRO A 7 5.34 54.01 -2.14
N SER A 8 5.25 55.12 -1.43
CA SER A 8 6.18 55.67 -0.43
C SER A 8 6.02 54.90 0.91
N LYS A 9 6.92 54.85 1.91
CA LYS A 9 8.15 55.59 2.26
C LYS A 9 8.79 54.92 3.51
N LYS A 10 10.13 54.95 3.56
CA LYS A 10 11.06 55.29 4.67
C LYS A 10 11.19 54.51 5.99
N GLY A 11 12.47 54.26 6.33
CA GLY A 11 13.08 54.23 7.67
C GLY A 11 14.45 53.53 7.64
N ASN A 12 15.55 54.18 7.21
CA ASN A 12 16.63 54.84 8.01
C ASN A 12 17.36 53.87 8.98
N GLY A 13 18.70 53.67 9.00
CA GLY A 13 19.81 54.46 8.46
C GLY A 13 21.17 53.71 8.42
N HIS A 14 22.17 54.45 7.94
CA HIS A 14 23.57 54.12 7.56
C HIS A 14 24.53 53.97 8.76
N ILE A 15 25.46 53.01 8.74
CA ILE A 15 26.91 53.05 8.34
C ILE A 15 27.87 53.78 9.30
N GLY A 16 28.88 53.03 9.77
CA GLY A 16 30.22 53.51 10.16
C GLY A 16 31.18 52.33 10.38
N THR A 17 31.96 51.90 9.37
CA THR A 17 33.41 52.11 9.14
C THR A 17 34.39 51.28 10.00
N SER A 18 35.05 50.31 9.33
CA SER A 18 36.47 49.88 9.37
C SER A 18 37.24 49.77 10.71
N THR A 19 37.79 48.57 11.01
CA THR A 19 39.26 48.25 11.07
C THR A 19 39.56 46.88 11.72
N ARG A 20 40.23 46.01 10.94
CA ARG A 20 41.44 45.19 11.22
C ARG A 20 41.65 44.44 12.57
N SER A 21 41.85 43.11 12.41
CA SER A 21 42.76 42.16 13.10
C SER A 21 42.73 42.00 14.63
N ASP A 22 42.39 40.81 15.13
CA ASP A 22 43.38 39.85 15.66
C ASP A 22 42.78 38.48 16.03
N SER A 23 43.65 37.48 15.93
CA SER A 23 43.51 36.04 16.08
C SER A 23 43.22 35.55 17.51
N VAL A 24 42.34 34.54 17.65
CA VAL A 24 42.45 33.49 18.67
C VAL A 24 42.01 32.15 18.08
N SER A 25 42.91 31.17 18.17
CA SER A 25 42.75 29.76 17.85
C SER A 25 41.94 29.01 18.92
N THR A 26 41.02 28.14 18.51
CA THR A 26 40.64 26.95 19.30
C THR A 26 40.36 25.78 18.34
N VAL A 27 41.29 24.84 18.37
CA VAL A 27 41.21 23.44 17.91
C VAL A 27 40.22 22.70 18.79
N PHE A 28 39.29 21.92 18.21
CA PHE A 28 38.58 20.72 18.74
C PHE A 28 37.57 20.33 17.64
N ASP A 29 37.31 19.10 17.22
CA ASP A 29 37.90 17.77 17.36
C ASP A 29 37.29 16.97 16.19
N ASP A 30 38.07 16.08 15.58
CA ASP A 30 37.58 15.11 14.59
C ASP A 30 36.54 14.18 15.25
N VAL A 31 35.35 14.10 14.66
CA VAL A 31 34.44 12.98 14.88
C VAL A 31 34.09 12.40 13.51
N ASP A 32 34.87 11.39 13.14
CA ASP A 32 34.50 10.37 12.18
C ASP A 32 33.20 9.70 12.65
N ASP A 33 32.06 10.28 12.28
CA ASP A 33 30.78 9.59 12.37
C ASP A 33 30.63 8.76 11.08
N GLU A 34 31.17 7.55 11.17
CA GLU A 34 30.99 6.46 10.23
C GLU A 34 29.48 6.16 10.14
N VAL A 35 28.77 6.94 9.30
CA VAL A 35 27.45 6.58 8.82
C VAL A 35 27.64 5.30 8.02
N SER A 36 27.44 4.18 8.73
CA SER A 36 27.15 2.88 8.16
C SER A 36 25.95 3.06 7.24
N SER A 37 26.23 3.36 5.98
CA SER A 37 25.26 3.43 4.91
C SER A 37 24.80 2.01 4.63
N ILE A 38 23.94 1.48 5.50
CA ILE A 38 23.07 0.38 5.14
C ILE A 38 22.27 0.93 3.96
N PRO A 39 22.50 0.45 2.72
CA PRO A 39 21.73 0.96 1.60
C PRO A 39 20.25 0.72 1.93
N PRO A 40 19.38 1.74 1.78
CA PRO A 40 17.96 1.53 1.96
C PRO A 40 17.59 0.37 1.06
N ARG A 41 17.07 -0.71 1.65
CA ARG A 41 16.54 -1.86 0.94
C ARG A 41 15.61 -1.30 -0.13
N VAL A 42 16.06 -1.31 -1.39
CA VAL A 42 15.31 -0.68 -2.48
C VAL A 42 14.02 -1.48 -2.63
N GLU A 43 12.96 -1.02 -1.99
CA GLU A 43 11.60 -1.43 -2.31
C GLU A 43 11.43 -1.18 -3.81
N SER A 44 10.91 -2.16 -4.55
CA SER A 44 10.64 -1.98 -5.98
C SER A 44 9.75 -0.75 -6.12
N THR A 45 10.28 0.28 -6.79
CA THR A 45 9.56 1.53 -7.07
C THR A 45 8.29 1.26 -7.88
N ILE A 46 8.31 0.22 -8.71
CA ILE A 46 7.16 -0.25 -9.47
C ILE A 46 6.08 -0.83 -8.55
N VAL A 47 6.44 -1.67 -7.56
CA VAL A 47 5.48 -2.17 -6.57
C VAL A 47 4.88 -1.06 -5.72
N SER A 48 5.70 -0.10 -5.29
CA SER A 48 5.23 1.03 -4.51
C SER A 48 4.22 1.86 -5.32
N ARG A 49 4.58 2.19 -6.57
CA ARG A 49 3.70 2.91 -7.50
C ARG A 49 2.39 2.17 -7.73
N GLU A 50 2.44 0.88 -8.07
CA GLU A 50 1.24 0.10 -8.34
C GLU A 50 0.38 -0.08 -7.08
N THR A 51 0.99 -0.26 -5.91
CA THR A 51 0.24 -0.31 -4.65
C THR A 51 -0.48 1.02 -4.38
N ALA A 52 0.19 2.15 -4.65
CA ALA A 52 -0.43 3.47 -4.56
C ALA A 52 -1.59 3.66 -5.56
N THR A 53 -1.44 3.20 -6.80
CA THR A 53 -2.51 3.23 -7.82
C THR A 53 -3.75 2.46 -7.36
N HIS A 54 -3.57 1.22 -6.90
CA HIS A 54 -4.68 0.40 -6.42
C HIS A 54 -5.36 1.02 -5.19
N HIS A 55 -4.59 1.59 -4.27
CA HIS A 55 -5.12 2.29 -3.11
C HIS A 55 -5.90 3.55 -3.52
N ALA A 56 -5.39 4.33 -4.48
CA ALA A 56 -6.08 5.50 -5.02
C ALA A 56 -7.39 5.12 -5.71
N PHE A 57 -7.41 4.00 -6.47
CA PHE A 57 -8.63 3.48 -7.07
C PHE A 57 -9.64 3.02 -6.00
N ALA A 58 -9.21 2.29 -4.97
CA ALA A 58 -10.09 1.90 -3.86
C ALA A 58 -10.72 3.13 -3.19
N LYS A 59 -9.88 4.14 -2.93
CA LYS A 59 -10.27 5.40 -2.30
C LYS A 59 -11.33 6.15 -3.11
N SER A 60 -11.15 6.26 -4.43
CA SER A 60 -12.11 6.94 -5.30
C SER A 60 -13.48 6.24 -5.38
N ARG A 61 -13.59 4.97 -4.95
CA ARG A 61 -14.88 4.25 -4.85
C ARG A 61 -15.57 4.38 -3.50
N LYS A 62 -14.93 5.05 -2.55
CA LYS A 62 -15.45 5.32 -1.20
C LYS A 62 -15.84 6.79 -1.02
N GLU A 63 -15.16 7.68 -1.74
CA GLU A 63 -15.40 9.13 -1.69
C GLU A 63 -16.60 9.56 -2.57
N ASP A 64 -17.03 10.82 -2.41
CA ASP A 64 -17.96 11.53 -3.31
C ASP A 64 -19.34 10.89 -3.58
N PHE A 65 -19.97 10.29 -2.56
CA PHE A 65 -21.32 9.69 -2.67
C PHE A 65 -21.45 8.57 -3.73
N VAL A 66 -20.33 7.99 -4.14
CA VAL A 66 -20.28 6.91 -5.16
C VAL A 66 -20.95 5.62 -4.64
N TYR A 67 -21.13 5.49 -3.33
CA TYR A 67 -21.65 4.28 -2.69
C TYR A 67 -22.79 4.60 -1.73
N ALA A 68 -23.93 3.93 -1.93
CA ALA A 68 -25.01 3.84 -0.96
C ALA A 68 -24.92 2.47 -0.25
N PRO A 69 -24.67 2.44 1.07
CA PRO A 69 -24.54 1.18 1.79
C PRO A 69 -25.83 0.37 1.76
N THR A 70 -25.72 -0.88 1.33
CA THR A 70 -26.83 -1.85 1.36
C THR A 70 -26.48 -2.93 2.38
N SER A 71 -27.10 -2.85 3.56
CA SER A 71 -26.86 -3.77 4.69
C SER A 71 -26.99 -5.25 4.30
N HIS A 72 -27.89 -5.56 3.38
CA HIS A 72 -28.09 -6.92 2.86
C HIS A 72 -26.82 -7.50 2.21
N TYR A 73 -26.16 -6.76 1.31
CA TYR A 73 -24.96 -7.26 0.62
C TYR A 73 -23.75 -7.33 1.55
N LEU A 74 -23.60 -6.37 2.47
CA LEU A 74 -22.54 -6.41 3.48
C LEU A 74 -22.69 -7.63 4.39
N HIS A 75 -23.92 -8.01 4.75
CA HIS A 75 -24.17 -9.22 5.53
C HIS A 75 -23.78 -10.48 4.77
N ILE A 76 -24.15 -10.61 3.49
CA ILE A 76 -23.76 -11.75 2.64
C ILE A 76 -22.23 -11.88 2.56
N LEU A 77 -21.52 -10.77 2.32
CA LEU A 77 -20.06 -10.75 2.26
C LEU A 77 -19.44 -11.18 3.60
N ASN A 78 -19.94 -10.62 4.71
CA ASN A 78 -19.45 -10.96 6.03
C ASN A 78 -19.70 -12.42 6.41
N ASP A 79 -20.86 -12.98 6.06
CA ASP A 79 -21.24 -14.36 6.31
C ASP A 79 -20.44 -15.35 5.47
N HIS A 80 -20.07 -14.96 4.24
CA HIS A 80 -19.16 -15.76 3.42
C HIS A 80 -17.76 -15.88 4.07
N CYS A 81 -17.28 -14.79 4.68
CA CYS A 81 -16.02 -14.76 5.46
C CYS A 81 -16.18 -15.26 6.91
N GLN A 82 -17.22 -16.04 7.23
CA GLN A 82 -17.30 -16.82 8.47
C GLN A 82 -17.00 -18.29 8.18
N TRP A 83 -16.02 -18.53 7.30
CA TRP A 83 -15.78 -19.82 6.66
C TRP A 83 -15.64 -20.95 7.69
N ASP A 84 -16.54 -21.93 7.60
CA ASP A 84 -16.39 -23.22 8.27
C ASP A 84 -15.98 -24.23 7.20
N HIS A 85 -14.83 -24.88 7.39
CA HIS A 85 -14.07 -25.61 6.38
C HIS A 85 -14.80 -26.78 5.69
N GLU A 86 -16.03 -27.08 6.09
CA GLU A 86 -16.70 -28.34 5.77
C GLU A 86 -17.78 -28.26 4.68
N ALA A 87 -18.23 -27.07 4.21
CA ALA A 87 -19.43 -27.05 3.35
C ALA A 87 -19.56 -25.99 2.24
N ARG A 88 -18.75 -24.93 2.19
CA ARG A 88 -18.93 -23.83 1.20
C ARG A 88 -17.81 -23.82 0.16
N SER A 89 -17.90 -22.96 -0.85
CA SER A 89 -16.83 -22.69 -1.83
C SER A 89 -16.04 -21.44 -1.41
N PRO A 90 -14.69 -21.45 -1.39
CA PRO A 90 -13.89 -20.33 -0.84
C PRO A 90 -13.93 -19.10 -1.75
N LEU A 91 -14.62 -19.21 -2.89
CA LEU A 91 -14.79 -18.16 -3.87
C LEU A 91 -16.22 -17.64 -3.83
N LEU A 92 -16.35 -16.34 -3.65
CA LEU A 92 -17.57 -15.57 -3.87
C LEU A 92 -17.39 -14.65 -5.09
N VAL A 93 -18.40 -14.61 -5.96
CA VAL A 93 -18.40 -13.74 -7.14
C VAL A 93 -19.58 -12.77 -7.03
N VAL A 94 -19.29 -11.47 -7.14
CA VAL A 94 -20.32 -10.41 -7.22
C VAL A 94 -20.60 -10.13 -8.69
N VAL A 95 -21.84 -10.36 -9.12
CA VAL A 95 -22.28 -10.14 -10.50
C VAL A 95 -23.29 -9.00 -10.58
N GLY A 96 -23.28 -8.28 -11.70
CA GLY A 96 -24.12 -7.10 -11.95
C GLY A 96 -23.68 -6.39 -13.23
N GLN A 97 -24.50 -5.47 -13.73
CA GLN A 97 -24.20 -4.70 -14.94
C GLN A 97 -22.96 -3.80 -14.73
N PRO A 98 -22.26 -3.42 -15.81
CA PRO A 98 -21.22 -2.39 -15.73
C PRO A 98 -21.80 -1.12 -15.11
N GLY A 99 -21.11 -0.55 -14.11
CA GLY A 99 -21.57 0.65 -13.41
C GLY A 99 -22.50 0.43 -12.21
N ASP A 100 -22.94 -0.80 -11.90
CA ASP A 100 -23.78 -1.11 -10.71
C ASP A 100 -23.05 -0.94 -9.36
N GLY A 101 -21.81 -0.45 -9.37
CA GLY A 101 -21.05 -0.18 -8.14
C GLY A 101 -20.42 -1.41 -7.50
N LYS A 102 -20.18 -2.50 -8.25
CA LYS A 102 -19.52 -3.73 -7.73
C LYS A 102 -18.18 -3.44 -7.05
N SER A 103 -17.30 -2.68 -7.73
CA SER A 103 -16.01 -2.26 -7.19
C SER A 103 -16.17 -1.35 -5.96
N ALA A 104 -17.19 -0.50 -5.93
CA ALA A 104 -17.50 0.33 -4.76
C ALA A 104 -17.98 -0.51 -3.57
N LEU A 105 -18.88 -1.47 -3.78
CA LEU A 105 -19.31 -2.40 -2.75
C LEU A 105 -18.12 -3.13 -2.12
N LEU A 106 -17.23 -3.71 -2.93
CA LEU A 106 -16.08 -4.48 -2.42
C LEU A 106 -15.04 -3.59 -1.72
N ALA A 107 -14.77 -2.39 -2.24
CA ALA A 107 -13.85 -1.44 -1.61
C ALA A 107 -14.36 -0.94 -0.24
N ASN A 108 -15.64 -0.61 -0.16
CA ASN A 108 -16.28 -0.19 1.10
C ASN A 108 -16.34 -1.34 2.10
N TRP A 109 -16.72 -2.54 1.67
CA TRP A 109 -16.71 -3.73 2.53
C TRP A 109 -15.31 -4.06 3.06
N ALA A 110 -14.27 -3.99 2.21
CA ALA A 110 -12.90 -4.27 2.63
C ALA A 110 -12.43 -3.30 3.72
N GLU A 111 -12.81 -2.02 3.64
CA GLU A 111 -12.52 -1.02 4.66
C GLU A 111 -13.26 -1.31 5.97
N GLU A 112 -14.56 -1.56 5.91
CA GLU A 112 -15.36 -1.93 7.08
C GLU A 112 -14.80 -3.19 7.76
N ARG A 113 -14.43 -4.20 6.97
CA ARG A 113 -13.85 -5.44 7.48
C ARG A 113 -12.53 -5.17 8.17
N ARG A 114 -11.62 -4.37 7.59
CA ARG A 114 -10.34 -4.00 8.24
C ARG A 114 -10.54 -3.32 9.60
N CYS A 115 -11.57 -2.48 9.72
CA CYS A 115 -11.91 -1.82 10.98
C CYS A 115 -12.58 -2.75 12.01
N SER A 116 -13.08 -3.92 11.59
CA SER A 116 -13.66 -4.91 12.48
C SER A 116 -12.61 -5.69 13.29
N ILE A 117 -13.00 -6.20 14.46
CA ILE A 117 -12.13 -7.01 15.34
C ILE A 117 -11.60 -8.26 14.60
N LYS A 118 -12.42 -8.87 13.74
CA LYS A 118 -12.03 -10.05 12.94
C LYS A 118 -11.04 -9.64 11.83
N GLY A 119 -11.39 -8.64 11.04
CA GLY A 119 -10.55 -8.22 9.91
C GLY A 119 -9.22 -7.59 10.30
N GLY A 120 -9.09 -7.02 11.51
CA GLY A 120 -7.79 -6.60 12.05
C GLY A 120 -6.79 -7.76 12.23
N ARG A 121 -7.25 -9.02 12.15
CA ARG A 121 -6.42 -10.23 12.19
C ARG A 121 -6.26 -10.89 10.82
N GLU A 122 -7.03 -10.47 9.83
CA GLU A 122 -7.03 -11.03 8.49
C GLU A 122 -6.10 -10.24 7.57
N LEU A 123 -5.59 -10.90 6.53
CA LEU A 123 -4.92 -10.20 5.44
C LEU A 123 -5.91 -9.95 4.31
N ILE A 124 -6.36 -8.69 4.18
CA ILE A 124 -7.23 -8.27 3.09
C ILE A 124 -6.37 -7.60 2.02
N TYR A 125 -6.11 -8.35 0.95
CA TYR A 125 -5.41 -7.86 -0.23
C TYR A 125 -6.42 -7.43 -1.29
N GLU A 126 -6.37 -6.17 -1.68
CA GLU A 126 -7.20 -5.61 -2.74
C GLU A 126 -6.40 -5.53 -4.05
N HIS A 127 -6.99 -6.07 -5.11
CA HIS A 127 -6.48 -5.93 -6.47
C HIS A 127 -7.63 -5.59 -7.42
N TYR A 128 -7.45 -4.53 -8.19
CA TYR A 128 -8.40 -3.98 -9.14
C TYR A 128 -7.79 -4.09 -10.54
N CYS A 129 -8.25 -5.08 -11.30
CA CYS A 129 -7.80 -5.26 -12.67
C CYS A 129 -8.26 -4.07 -13.52
N GLY A 130 -7.36 -3.47 -14.29
CA GLY A 130 -7.68 -2.34 -15.17
C GLY A 130 -7.57 -0.95 -14.54
N CYS A 131 -7.18 -0.82 -13.26
CA CYS A 131 -6.93 0.50 -12.67
C CYS A 131 -5.63 1.17 -13.19
N SER A 132 -4.75 0.38 -13.82
CA SER A 132 -3.59 0.83 -14.60
C SER A 132 -3.26 -0.17 -15.71
N TYR A 133 -2.39 0.24 -16.65
CA TYR A 133 -1.83 -0.67 -17.65
C TYR A 133 -1.04 -1.85 -17.03
N ASP A 134 -0.42 -1.63 -15.87
CA ASP A 134 0.39 -2.63 -15.18
C ASP A 134 -0.48 -3.61 -14.36
N SER A 135 -1.66 -3.18 -13.89
CA SER A 135 -2.57 -3.99 -13.07
C SER A 135 -3.08 -5.27 -13.72
N VAL A 136 -3.06 -5.35 -15.07
CA VAL A 136 -3.50 -6.56 -15.81
C VAL A 136 -2.39 -7.59 -15.99
N LYS A 137 -1.14 -7.26 -15.64
CA LYS A 137 0.02 -8.14 -15.84
C LYS A 137 0.13 -9.14 -14.68
N LEU A 138 0.11 -10.43 -15.02
CA LEU A 138 0.20 -11.51 -14.03
C LEU A 138 1.48 -11.44 -13.19
N SER A 139 2.63 -11.15 -13.81
CA SER A 139 3.90 -11.03 -13.11
C SER A 139 3.88 -9.95 -12.01
N LEU A 140 3.32 -8.78 -12.30
CA LEU A 140 3.19 -7.69 -11.34
C LEU A 140 2.16 -8.00 -10.25
N PHE A 141 1.05 -8.66 -10.59
CA PHE A 141 0.10 -9.16 -9.60
C PHE A 141 0.78 -10.12 -8.61
N LEU A 142 1.46 -11.15 -9.12
CA LEU A 142 2.13 -12.16 -8.30
C LEU A 142 3.21 -11.52 -7.42
N PHE A 143 4.05 -10.66 -8.02
CA PHE A 143 5.12 -9.98 -7.29
C PHE A 143 4.58 -9.10 -6.17
N ARG A 144 3.57 -8.26 -6.44
CA ARG A 144 2.92 -7.42 -5.42
C ARG A 144 2.26 -8.24 -4.32
N PHE A 145 1.55 -9.30 -4.70
CA PHE A 145 0.85 -10.14 -3.73
C PHE A 145 1.83 -10.91 -2.83
N MET A 146 2.84 -11.54 -3.42
CA MET A 146 3.89 -12.25 -2.67
C MET A 146 4.72 -11.28 -1.81
N ASN A 147 4.97 -10.06 -2.27
CA ASN A 147 5.61 -9.02 -1.46
C ASN A 147 4.74 -8.64 -0.26
N GLN A 148 3.43 -8.49 -0.45
CA GLN A 148 2.49 -8.23 0.63
C GLN A 148 2.48 -9.37 1.66
N LEU A 149 2.49 -10.63 1.22
CA LEU A 149 2.61 -11.80 2.10
C LEU A 149 3.92 -11.76 2.89
N LYS A 150 5.04 -11.52 2.20
CA LYS A 150 6.37 -11.44 2.83
C LYS A 150 6.42 -10.41 3.95
N ILE A 151 5.86 -9.22 3.73
CA ILE A 151 5.78 -8.15 4.73
C ILE A 151 4.82 -8.55 5.86
N SER A 152 3.60 -8.97 5.52
CA SER A 152 2.52 -9.24 6.49
C SER A 152 2.83 -10.40 7.45
N TYR A 153 3.57 -11.41 6.97
CA TYR A 153 3.96 -12.60 7.73
C TYR A 153 5.43 -12.61 8.15
N ASN A 154 6.18 -11.53 7.87
CA ASN A 154 7.61 -11.40 8.17
C ASN A 154 8.42 -12.63 7.70
N LEU A 155 8.24 -12.99 6.42
CA LEU A 155 8.89 -14.15 5.79
C LEU A 155 10.34 -13.82 5.45
N ARG A 156 11.20 -13.77 6.47
CA ARG A 156 12.61 -13.37 6.33
C ARG A 156 13.40 -14.28 5.39
N ASP A 157 13.14 -15.58 5.46
CA ASP A 157 13.86 -16.61 4.69
C ASP A 157 13.31 -16.80 3.27
N PHE A 158 12.22 -16.11 2.92
CA PHE A 158 11.62 -16.21 1.59
C PHE A 158 12.26 -15.19 0.64
N GLU A 159 13.03 -15.66 -0.33
CA GLU A 159 13.54 -14.83 -1.42
C GLU A 159 12.46 -14.61 -2.48
N LEU A 160 12.15 -13.35 -2.75
CA LEU A 160 11.12 -12.98 -3.71
C LEU A 160 11.80 -12.80 -5.08
N PRO A 161 11.39 -13.55 -6.12
CA PRO A 161 11.90 -13.35 -7.49
C PRO A 161 11.63 -11.94 -8.00
N HIS A 162 12.38 -11.49 -9.01
CA HIS A 162 12.18 -10.16 -9.57
C HIS A 162 10.88 -10.06 -10.38
N GLU A 163 10.32 -8.85 -10.45
CA GLU A 163 9.03 -8.56 -11.10
C GLU A 163 8.93 -8.98 -12.57
N HIS A 164 10.05 -9.06 -13.30
CA HIS A 164 10.08 -9.49 -14.71
C HIS A 164 10.23 -11.01 -14.88
N GLU A 165 10.48 -11.75 -13.79
CA GLU A 165 10.73 -13.20 -13.82
C GLU A 165 9.43 -14.00 -13.62
N GLU A 166 8.47 -13.86 -14.54
CA GLU A 166 7.12 -14.42 -14.39
C GLU A 166 7.11 -15.92 -14.05
N GLU A 167 7.92 -16.73 -14.73
CA GLU A 167 7.98 -18.19 -14.48
C GLU A 167 8.51 -18.53 -13.08
N LYS A 168 9.52 -17.77 -12.59
CA LYS A 168 10.02 -17.95 -11.22
C LYS A 168 8.99 -17.51 -10.18
N LEU A 169 8.23 -16.45 -10.47
CA LEU A 169 7.13 -16.00 -9.60
C LEU A 169 6.04 -17.07 -9.51
N LYS A 170 5.61 -17.64 -10.64
CA LYS A 170 4.64 -18.76 -10.68
C LYS A 170 5.13 -19.95 -9.85
N PHE A 171 6.38 -20.38 -10.06
CA PHE A 171 6.94 -21.53 -9.34
C PHE A 171 7.10 -21.26 -7.84
N SER A 172 7.45 -20.03 -7.45
CA SER A 172 7.68 -19.65 -6.06
C SER A 172 6.39 -19.31 -5.30
N PHE A 173 5.26 -19.15 -6.01
CA PHE A 173 3.99 -18.73 -5.42
C PHE A 173 3.49 -19.70 -4.35
N SER A 174 3.43 -21.00 -4.67
CA SER A 174 3.00 -22.03 -3.71
C SER A 174 3.88 -22.06 -2.47
N ARG A 175 5.21 -21.97 -2.64
CA ARG A 175 6.17 -21.91 -1.53
C ARG A 175 5.97 -20.68 -0.64
N CYS A 176 5.59 -19.54 -1.23
CA CYS A 176 5.28 -18.31 -0.50
C CYS A 176 4.02 -18.50 0.37
N LEU A 177 2.97 -19.09 -0.19
CA LEU A 177 1.74 -19.41 0.53
C LEU A 177 1.99 -20.39 1.68
N GLU A 178 2.71 -21.48 1.43
CA GLU A 178 3.07 -22.46 2.47
C GLU A 178 3.88 -21.83 3.61
N ALA A 179 4.81 -20.92 3.30
CA ALA A 179 5.58 -20.19 4.30
C ALA A 179 4.68 -19.26 5.13
N ALA A 180 3.74 -18.57 4.48
CA ALA A 180 2.75 -17.72 5.14
C ALA A 180 1.84 -18.51 6.08
N ILE A 181 1.30 -19.65 5.63
CA ILE A 181 0.45 -20.55 6.43
C ILE A 181 1.21 -21.02 7.67
N ARG A 182 2.43 -21.55 7.49
CA ARG A 182 3.25 -22.06 8.59
C ARG A 182 3.52 -20.98 9.64
N LYS A 183 3.87 -19.76 9.23
CA LYS A 183 4.05 -18.63 10.16
C LYS A 183 2.73 -18.21 10.82
N GLY A 184 1.62 -18.30 10.08
CA GLY A 184 0.28 -18.03 10.56
C GLY A 184 -0.13 -18.97 11.70
N GLU A 185 0.07 -20.28 11.55
CA GLU A 185 -0.26 -21.29 12.57
C GLU A 185 0.54 -21.13 13.86
N HIS A 186 1.85 -20.85 13.74
CA HIS A 186 2.72 -20.61 14.90
C HIS A 186 2.31 -19.35 15.67
N THR A 187 1.74 -18.38 14.95
CA THR A 187 1.18 -17.17 15.51
C THR A 187 -0.30 -17.41 15.79
N LYS A 188 -0.64 -18.22 16.81
CA LYS A 188 -2.01 -18.60 17.27
C LYS A 188 -3.02 -17.44 17.48
N ARG A 189 -2.68 -16.20 17.11
CA ARG A 189 -3.51 -15.00 17.21
C ARG A 189 -4.27 -14.61 15.96
N LYS A 190 -4.03 -15.22 14.81
CA LYS A 190 -4.67 -14.79 13.56
C LYS A 190 -5.19 -16.03 12.79
N ARG A 191 -6.51 -16.17 12.69
CA ARG A 191 -7.12 -17.00 11.65
C ARG A 191 -7.08 -16.15 10.39
N TYR A 192 -6.54 -16.69 9.31
CA TYR A 192 -6.32 -15.94 8.08
C TYR A 192 -7.18 -16.55 6.99
N GLU A 193 -8.10 -15.76 6.46
CA GLU A 193 -8.98 -16.14 5.35
C GLU A 193 -8.60 -15.36 4.08
N PRO A 194 -8.76 -15.96 2.89
CA PRO A 194 -8.21 -15.40 1.67
C PRO A 194 -9.09 -14.31 1.04
N LEU A 195 -8.39 -13.24 0.65
CA LEU A 195 -8.38 -12.63 -0.69
C LEU A 195 -9.74 -12.37 -1.38
N VAL A 196 -10.26 -11.16 -1.25
CA VAL A 196 -11.27 -10.63 -2.18
C VAL A 196 -10.57 -10.04 -3.40
N LEU A 197 -10.56 -10.81 -4.50
CA LEU A 197 -10.21 -10.30 -5.82
C LEU A 197 -11.47 -9.70 -6.45
N ALA A 198 -11.51 -8.37 -6.55
CA ALA A 198 -12.52 -7.68 -7.33
C ALA A 198 -12.15 -7.79 -8.81
N TYR A 199 -12.80 -8.70 -9.54
CA TYR A 199 -12.79 -8.70 -11.00
C TYR A 199 -13.87 -7.75 -11.52
N GLU A 200 -13.48 -6.80 -12.37
CA GLU A 200 -14.41 -5.97 -13.14
C GLU A 200 -14.18 -6.23 -14.64
N CYS A 201 -15.28 -6.44 -15.36
CA CYS A 201 -15.43 -6.24 -16.80
C CYS A 201 -16.29 -4.99 -17.00
#